data_AF-A0A348VTC4-F1
#
_entry.id   AF-A0A348VTC4-F1
#
_cell.length_a   1.000
_cell.length_b   1.000
_cell.length_c   1.000
_cell.angle_alpha   90.00
_cell.angle_beta   90.00
_cell.angle_gamma   90.00
#
_symmetry.space_group_name_H-M   'P 1'
#
loop_
_entity.id
_entity.type
_entity.pdbx_description
1 polymer ?
#
loop_
_entity_poly.entity_id
_entity_poly.type
_entity_poly.pdbx_seq_one_letter_code
_entity_poly.pdbx_strand_id
1 'polypeptide(L)'
;MDAHNIVPCWIASTKQEFGAYTIRPKINRLLDDYLTEFPSLKRHPHQWAGKQPTVNWKKVLRSINTDTAVPPVDWIRPGEKAAGRMLQRFIRQKLSGYSEKRNDPTLDGQSNLSPYLHFGQVSAQRIALEVRRSEEPRRDKAAFLEELIVRRELSDNFCFYNDHYDDFDGFPNWAKATLNAHRKDKREYIYSRQQFEKARTHDPLWNAAQREMMKRGKMHGYMRMYWAKKILEWTRSPEEAMKIAVYLNDTYELDGRDPNGYAGIAGSIGGVHDRAWGERPIFGKVRFMTYNGARTKFDVEGYIENVKRL
;
A
#
# COMPACT_ATOMS: atom_id res chain seq x y z
N MET A 1 -9.62 15.37 -15.13
CA MET A 1 -8.65 14.46 -15.77
C MET A 1 -8.17 13.50 -14.71
N ASP A 2 -8.21 12.20 -14.97
CA ASP A 2 -7.51 11.22 -14.13
C ASP A 2 -6.09 11.08 -14.70
N ALA A 3 -5.09 11.50 -13.94
CA ALA A 3 -3.67 11.41 -14.32
C ALA A 3 -2.93 10.33 -13.50
N HIS A 4 -3.65 9.61 -12.64
CA HIS A 4 -3.08 8.65 -11.71
C HIS A 4 -3.36 7.22 -12.16
N ASN A 5 -4.55 6.94 -12.69
CA ASN A 5 -4.95 5.63 -13.19
C ASN A 5 -4.71 5.49 -14.70
N ILE A 6 -4.48 4.25 -15.15
CA ILE A 6 -4.40 3.94 -16.59
C ILE A 6 -5.79 4.06 -17.18
N VAL A 7 -6.78 3.39 -16.58
CA VAL A 7 -8.18 3.56 -16.92
C VAL A 7 -8.80 4.55 -15.93
N PRO A 8 -9.41 5.66 -16.36
CA PRO A 8 -10.02 6.62 -15.44
C PRO A 8 -11.00 5.93 -14.49
N CYS A 9 -10.94 6.25 -13.19
CA CYS A 9 -11.66 5.52 -12.15
C CYS A 9 -13.17 5.34 -12.43
N TRP A 10 -13.84 6.42 -12.88
CA TRP A 10 -15.27 6.43 -13.23
C TRP A 10 -15.60 5.70 -14.55
N ILE A 11 -14.61 5.42 -15.39
CA ILE A 11 -14.75 4.61 -16.60
C ILE A 11 -14.49 3.12 -16.30
N ALA A 12 -13.50 2.82 -15.45
CA ALA A 12 -13.12 1.45 -15.10
C ALA A 12 -14.30 0.66 -14.48
N SER A 13 -15.13 1.33 -13.69
CA SER A 13 -16.42 0.81 -13.22
C SER A 13 -17.34 1.96 -12.83
N THR A 14 -18.66 1.74 -12.93
CA THR A 14 -19.71 2.69 -12.51
C THR A 14 -20.16 2.52 -11.06
N LYS A 15 -19.48 1.65 -10.29
CA LYS A 15 -19.78 1.34 -8.89
C LYS A 15 -18.54 0.81 -8.17
N GLN A 16 -18.63 0.73 -6.84
CA GLN A 16 -17.67 -0.02 -6.02
C GLN A 16 -17.66 -1.49 -6.44
N GLU A 17 -16.47 -2.01 -6.70
CA GLU A 17 -16.25 -3.41 -7.05
C GLU A 17 -15.99 -4.26 -5.80
N PHE A 18 -16.54 -5.48 -5.78
CA PHE A 18 -16.43 -6.35 -4.61
C PHE A 18 -14.99 -6.83 -4.40
N GLY A 19 -14.21 -6.99 -5.46
CA GLY A 19 -12.80 -7.34 -5.35
C GLY A 19 -12.11 -7.46 -6.70
N ALA A 20 -10.84 -7.87 -6.67
CA ALA A 20 -10.00 -7.92 -7.86
C ALA A 20 -10.60 -8.76 -8.99
N TYR A 21 -11.33 -9.84 -8.67
CA TYR A 21 -11.93 -10.70 -9.70
C TYR A 21 -13.10 -10.06 -10.46
N THR A 22 -13.74 -9.02 -9.90
CA THR A 22 -14.85 -8.32 -10.57
C THR A 22 -14.36 -7.10 -11.38
N ILE A 23 -13.36 -6.37 -10.87
CA ILE A 23 -12.79 -5.21 -11.59
C ILE A 23 -11.81 -5.59 -12.69
N ARG A 24 -11.00 -6.65 -12.50
CA ARG A 24 -9.99 -7.10 -13.47
C ARG A 24 -10.53 -7.27 -14.89
N PRO A 25 -11.63 -8.02 -15.13
CA PRO A 25 -12.15 -8.16 -16.49
C PRO A 25 -12.66 -6.84 -17.08
N LYS A 26 -13.07 -5.85 -16.26
CA LYS A 26 -13.49 -4.53 -16.75
C LYS A 26 -12.30 -3.70 -17.20
N ILE A 27 -11.27 -3.60 -16.35
CA ILE A 27 -10.00 -2.93 -16.69
C ILE A 27 -9.38 -3.58 -17.92
N ASN A 28 -9.26 -4.92 -17.95
CA ASN A 28 -8.61 -5.62 -19.05
C ASN A 28 -9.26 -5.38 -20.42
N ARG A 29 -10.59 -5.20 -20.48
CA ARG A 29 -11.27 -4.87 -21.75
C ARG A 29 -10.94 -3.47 -22.27
N LEU A 30 -10.53 -2.57 -21.38
CA LEU A 30 -10.21 -1.18 -21.68
C LEU A 30 -8.70 -0.95 -21.82
N LEU A 31 -7.86 -1.89 -21.37
CA LEU A 31 -6.41 -1.68 -21.35
C LEU A 31 -5.83 -1.39 -22.73
N ASP A 32 -6.32 -2.00 -23.80
CA ASP A 32 -5.76 -1.74 -25.14
C ASP A 32 -6.06 -0.30 -25.63
N ASP A 33 -7.15 0.32 -25.16
CA ASP A 33 -7.51 1.71 -25.49
C ASP A 33 -6.77 2.73 -24.62
N TYR A 34 -6.48 2.38 -23.36
CA TYR A 34 -5.97 3.32 -22.35
C TYR A 34 -4.48 3.15 -22.03
N LEU A 35 -3.92 1.94 -22.13
CA LEU A 35 -2.50 1.67 -21.91
C LEU A 35 -1.67 1.98 -23.16
N THR A 36 -1.74 3.24 -23.59
CA THR A 36 -1.08 3.77 -24.78
C THR A 36 0.16 4.58 -24.42
N GLU A 37 0.99 4.90 -25.41
CA GLU A 37 2.13 5.79 -25.19
C GLU A 37 1.71 7.25 -24.97
N PHE A 38 2.54 7.97 -24.21
CA PHE A 38 2.29 9.39 -23.96
C PHE A 38 2.80 10.23 -25.13
N PRO A 39 2.00 11.19 -25.65
CA PRO A 39 2.51 12.14 -26.62
C PRO A 39 3.57 13.03 -25.97
N SER A 40 4.55 13.48 -26.75
CA SER A 40 5.54 14.44 -26.26
C SER A 40 4.88 15.77 -25.88
N LEU A 41 5.30 16.35 -24.75
CA LEU A 41 4.83 17.67 -24.32
C LEU A 41 5.22 18.72 -25.37
N LYS A 42 4.23 19.38 -25.96
CA LYS A 42 4.45 20.43 -26.97
C LYS A 42 4.68 21.75 -26.27
N ARG A 43 5.70 22.50 -26.72
CA ARG A 43 5.91 23.88 -26.27
C ARG A 43 4.74 24.74 -26.74
N HIS A 44 4.18 25.54 -25.83
CA HIS A 44 3.11 26.46 -26.16
C HIS A 44 3.61 27.53 -27.15
N PRO A 45 2.84 27.90 -28.20
CA PRO A 45 3.29 28.83 -29.24
C PRO A 45 3.49 30.26 -28.71
N HIS A 46 2.74 30.64 -27.68
CA HIS A 46 2.91 31.92 -26.99
C HIS A 46 3.85 31.77 -25.80
N GLN A 47 4.87 32.64 -25.73
CA GLN A 47 5.74 32.72 -24.56
C GLN A 47 4.99 33.34 -23.39
N TRP A 48 5.25 32.83 -22.19
CA TRP A 48 4.77 33.45 -20.96
C TRP A 48 5.53 34.76 -20.72
N ALA A 49 4.83 35.89 -20.76
CA ALA A 49 5.42 37.22 -20.59
C ALA A 49 5.76 37.58 -19.13
N GLY A 50 5.31 36.78 -18.16
CA GLY A 50 5.59 37.00 -16.75
C GLY A 50 7.01 36.58 -16.35
N LYS A 51 7.53 37.17 -15.28
CA LYS A 51 8.79 36.73 -14.67
C LYS A 51 8.56 35.46 -13.88
N GLN A 52 9.44 34.47 -14.04
CA GLN A 52 9.43 33.29 -13.18
C GLN A 52 9.90 33.70 -11.77
N PRO A 53 9.10 33.48 -10.71
CA PRO A 53 9.53 33.82 -9.37
C PRO A 53 10.68 32.92 -8.93
N THR A 54 11.69 33.51 -8.29
CA THR A 54 12.74 32.73 -7.61
C THR A 54 12.19 32.19 -6.31
N VAL A 55 12.13 30.86 -6.17
CA VAL A 55 11.63 30.21 -4.95
C VAL A 55 12.79 29.96 -3.99
N ASN A 56 12.72 30.53 -2.79
CA ASN A 56 13.65 30.20 -1.70
C ASN A 56 13.14 28.96 -0.95
N TRP A 57 13.55 27.78 -1.40
CA TRP A 57 13.14 26.50 -0.80
C TRP A 57 13.51 26.36 0.68
N LYS A 58 14.62 26.96 1.14
CA LYS A 58 14.99 26.94 2.57
C LYS A 58 13.97 27.71 3.41
N LYS A 59 13.48 28.85 2.91
CA LYS A 59 12.43 29.63 3.59
C LYS A 59 11.11 28.87 3.62
N VAL A 60 10.73 28.24 2.49
CA VAL A 60 9.52 27.41 2.41
C VAL A 60 9.58 26.29 3.44
N LEU A 61 10.67 25.52 3.48
CA LEU A 61 10.82 24.41 4.45
C LEU A 61 10.74 24.88 5.91
N ARG A 62 11.34 26.04 6.24
CA ARG A 62 11.24 26.62 7.59
C ARG A 62 9.85 27.13 7.95
N SER A 63 9.00 27.44 6.96
CA SER A 63 7.62 27.88 7.19
C SER A 63 6.63 26.74 7.39
N ILE A 64 7.01 25.50 7.08
CA ILE A 64 6.14 24.35 7.26
C ILE A 64 6.17 23.95 8.74
N ASN A 65 5.01 23.95 9.39
CA ASN A 65 4.85 23.41 10.73
C ASN A 65 4.53 21.91 10.64
N THR A 66 5.58 21.08 10.64
CA THR A 66 5.46 19.60 10.61
C THR A 66 5.97 18.98 11.89
N ASP A 67 5.42 17.83 12.26
CA ASP A 67 5.99 17.00 13.32
C ASP A 67 7.41 16.53 12.92
N THR A 68 8.42 17.04 13.62
CA THR A 68 9.82 16.67 13.40
C THR A 68 10.22 15.39 14.11
N ALA A 69 9.31 14.73 14.83
CA ALA A 69 9.56 13.43 15.46
C ALA A 69 9.69 12.29 14.44
N VAL A 70 9.15 12.46 13.22
CA VAL A 70 9.36 11.53 12.11
C VAL A 70 10.55 11.99 11.28
N PRO A 71 11.71 11.31 11.34
CA PRO A 71 12.91 11.74 10.63
C PRO A 71 12.78 11.48 9.12
N PRO A 72 13.52 12.24 8.28
CA PRO A 72 13.67 11.90 6.87
C PRO A 72 14.42 10.57 6.71
N VAL A 73 14.11 9.84 5.64
CA VAL A 73 14.81 8.60 5.27
C VAL A 73 15.96 8.87 4.32
N ASP A 74 16.95 7.97 4.27
CA ASP A 74 18.19 8.15 3.49
C ASP A 74 18.35 7.16 2.31
N TRP A 75 17.60 6.06 2.29
CA TRP A 75 17.70 5.01 1.26
C TRP A 75 17.06 5.38 -0.08
N ILE A 76 16.22 6.43 -0.13
CA ILE A 76 15.47 6.86 -1.32
C ILE A 76 15.70 8.34 -1.60
N ARG A 77 15.92 8.69 -2.87
CA ARG A 77 16.00 10.10 -3.31
C ARG A 77 14.69 10.47 -4.03
N PRO A 78 14.04 11.59 -3.70
CA PRO A 78 12.80 11.98 -4.38
C PRO A 78 13.05 12.50 -5.81
N GLY A 79 11.97 12.57 -6.58
CA GLY A 79 11.90 13.22 -7.89
C GLY A 79 11.90 12.26 -9.08
N GLU A 80 11.39 12.73 -10.21
CA GLU A 80 11.17 11.96 -11.45
C GLU A 80 12.43 11.21 -11.93
N LYS A 81 13.59 11.89 -11.94
CA LYS A 81 14.86 11.26 -12.34
C LYS A 81 15.24 10.08 -11.46
N ALA A 82 14.96 10.16 -10.15
CA ALA A 82 15.25 9.07 -9.22
C ALA A 82 14.23 7.93 -9.36
N ALA A 83 12.95 8.26 -9.57
CA ALA A 83 11.89 7.30 -9.86
C ALA A 83 12.21 6.48 -11.12
N GLY A 84 12.64 7.12 -12.20
CA GLY A 84 13.05 6.46 -13.43
C GLY A 84 14.24 5.51 -13.21
N ARG A 85 15.25 5.90 -12.41
CA ARG A 85 16.35 5.00 -12.05
C ARG A 85 15.88 3.81 -11.20
N MET A 86 14.95 4.01 -10.28
CA MET A 86 14.38 2.94 -9.47
C MET A 86 13.62 1.92 -10.34
N LEU A 87 12.79 2.40 -11.28
CA LEU A 87 12.08 1.55 -12.23
C LEU A 87 13.04 0.71 -13.07
N GLN A 88 14.07 1.36 -13.61
CA GLN A 88 15.08 0.69 -14.43
C GLN A 88 15.88 -0.35 -13.64
N ARG A 89 16.21 -0.05 -12.37
CA ARG A 89 16.83 -1.03 -11.47
C ARG A 89 15.90 -2.20 -11.19
N PHE A 90 14.62 -1.94 -10.92
CA PHE A 90 13.63 -2.98 -10.67
C PHE A 90 13.52 -3.93 -11.87
N ILE A 91 13.31 -3.41 -13.07
CA ILE A 91 13.18 -4.22 -14.29
C ILE A 91 14.43 -5.09 -14.49
N ARG A 92 15.63 -4.50 -14.42
CA ARG A 92 16.88 -5.23 -14.73
C ARG A 92 17.35 -6.22 -13.66
N GLN A 93 17.00 -6.00 -12.40
CA GLN A 93 17.63 -6.75 -11.29
C GLN A 93 16.64 -7.55 -10.44
N LYS A 94 15.35 -7.22 -10.48
CA LYS A 94 14.39 -7.66 -9.46
C LYS A 94 13.08 -8.17 -10.03
N LEU A 95 12.74 -7.82 -11.28
CA LEU A 95 11.52 -8.27 -11.92
C LEU A 95 11.58 -9.78 -12.17
N SER A 96 12.71 -10.33 -12.64
CA SER A 96 12.92 -11.79 -12.66
C SER A 96 12.83 -12.38 -11.24
N GLY A 97 11.89 -13.32 -11.05
CA GLY A 97 11.58 -13.92 -9.75
C GLY A 97 10.67 -13.08 -8.85
N TYR A 98 10.13 -11.95 -9.32
CA TYR A 98 9.20 -11.12 -8.54
C TYR A 98 8.00 -11.93 -8.01
N SER A 99 7.44 -12.81 -8.83
CA SER A 99 6.24 -13.59 -8.47
C SER A 99 6.45 -14.48 -7.24
N GLU A 100 7.69 -14.94 -7.03
CA GLU A 100 8.08 -15.81 -5.92
C GLU A 100 8.59 -14.99 -4.73
N LYS A 101 9.42 -13.98 -4.99
CA LYS A 101 10.14 -13.23 -3.93
C LYS A 101 9.31 -12.12 -3.27
N ARG A 102 8.26 -11.59 -3.92
CA ARG A 102 7.50 -10.42 -3.43
C ARG A 102 6.84 -10.57 -2.05
N ASN A 103 6.66 -11.82 -1.60
CA ASN A 103 6.00 -12.14 -0.34
C ASN A 103 7.00 -12.53 0.77
N ASP A 104 8.29 -12.59 0.47
CA ASP A 104 9.34 -12.87 1.45
C ASP A 104 9.98 -11.55 1.91
N PRO A 105 9.70 -11.06 3.13
CA PRO A 105 10.24 -9.81 3.63
C PRO A 105 11.75 -9.86 3.93
N THR A 106 12.39 -11.03 3.87
CA THR A 106 13.86 -11.14 3.98
C THR A 106 14.56 -10.86 2.65
N LEU A 107 13.82 -10.87 1.54
CA LEU A 107 14.35 -10.67 0.20
C LEU A 107 14.06 -9.25 -0.28
N ASP A 108 15.01 -8.66 -1.02
CA ASP A 108 14.76 -7.43 -1.78
C ASP A 108 13.97 -7.75 -3.06
N GLY A 109 12.75 -8.26 -2.93
CA GLY A 109 11.90 -8.72 -4.03
C GLY A 109 10.93 -7.66 -4.59
N GLN A 110 10.75 -6.53 -3.93
CA GLN A 110 9.74 -5.53 -4.30
C GLN A 110 10.30 -4.39 -5.18
N SER A 111 9.46 -3.69 -5.94
CA SER A 111 9.92 -2.61 -6.83
C SER A 111 10.44 -1.37 -6.10
N ASN A 112 10.00 -1.14 -4.86
CA ASN A 112 10.24 0.10 -4.11
C ASN A 112 9.74 1.37 -4.83
N LEU A 113 8.74 1.22 -5.71
CA LEU A 113 8.16 2.33 -6.48
C LEU A 113 7.01 3.06 -5.77
N SER A 114 6.44 2.50 -4.71
CA SER A 114 5.25 3.05 -4.06
C SER A 114 5.40 4.50 -3.56
N PRO A 115 6.54 4.95 -2.97
CA PRO A 115 6.69 6.37 -2.62
C PRO A 115 6.66 7.29 -3.85
N TYR A 116 7.24 6.87 -4.97
CA TYR A 116 7.23 7.66 -6.20
C TYR A 116 5.86 7.69 -6.85
N LEU A 117 5.13 6.57 -6.83
CA LEU A 117 3.77 6.46 -7.32
C LEU A 117 2.83 7.38 -6.53
N HIS A 118 2.87 7.31 -5.20
CA HIS A 118 2.05 8.12 -4.30
C HIS A 118 2.17 9.63 -4.61
N PHE A 119 3.39 10.14 -4.72
CA PHE A 119 3.62 11.57 -5.03
C PHE A 119 3.54 11.92 -6.53
N GLY A 120 3.12 10.99 -7.40
CA GLY A 120 3.05 11.24 -8.85
C GLY A 120 4.41 11.54 -9.51
N GLN A 121 5.51 11.13 -8.89
CA GLN A 121 6.87 11.33 -9.41
C GLN A 121 7.20 10.37 -10.56
N VAL A 122 6.37 9.32 -10.74
CA VAL A 122 6.38 8.44 -11.91
C VAL A 122 4.95 7.98 -12.19
N SER A 123 4.57 7.96 -13.47
CA SER A 123 3.27 7.44 -13.89
C SER A 123 3.21 5.91 -13.79
N ALA A 124 2.13 5.38 -13.21
CA ALA A 124 1.85 3.94 -13.21
C ALA A 124 1.71 3.38 -14.64
N GLN A 125 1.13 4.14 -15.56
CA GLN A 125 1.05 3.79 -16.98
C GLN A 125 2.44 3.68 -17.61
N ARG A 126 3.35 4.63 -17.33
CA ARG A 126 4.75 4.53 -17.78
C ARG A 126 5.39 3.24 -17.26
N ILE A 127 5.24 2.93 -15.96
CA ILE A 127 5.78 1.69 -15.39
C ILE A 127 5.21 0.45 -16.12
N ALA A 128 3.88 0.41 -16.35
CA ALA A 128 3.23 -0.71 -17.02
C ALA A 128 3.74 -0.91 -18.45
N LEU A 129 3.95 0.17 -19.21
CA LEU A 129 4.52 0.12 -20.56
C LEU A 129 5.96 -0.43 -20.56
N GLU A 130 6.82 0.08 -19.67
CA GLU A 130 8.22 -0.38 -19.58
C GLU A 130 8.30 -1.86 -19.16
N VAL A 131 7.43 -2.31 -18.24
CA VAL A 131 7.35 -3.72 -17.85
C VAL A 131 6.81 -4.58 -18.99
N ARG A 132 5.79 -4.15 -19.74
CA ARG A 132 5.29 -4.92 -20.91
C ARG A 132 6.38 -5.13 -21.95
N ARG A 133 7.23 -4.12 -22.17
CA ARG A 133 8.34 -4.13 -23.14
C ARG A 133 9.54 -4.97 -22.73
N SER A 134 9.75 -5.19 -21.43
CA SER A 134 10.92 -5.94 -20.99
C SER A 134 10.84 -7.41 -21.41
N GLU A 135 12.01 -8.03 -21.57
CA GLU A 135 12.14 -9.46 -21.92
C GLU A 135 12.03 -10.39 -20.69
N GLU A 136 11.68 -9.82 -19.54
CA GLU A 136 11.56 -10.54 -18.27
C GLU A 136 10.46 -11.62 -18.32
N PRO A 137 10.52 -12.66 -17.46
CA PRO A 137 9.59 -13.77 -17.50
C PRO A 137 8.11 -13.34 -17.44
N ARG A 138 7.28 -13.90 -18.32
CA ARG A 138 5.85 -13.54 -18.44
C ARG A 138 5.10 -13.68 -17.11
N ARG A 139 5.42 -14.71 -16.32
CA ARG A 139 4.82 -14.96 -15.00
C ARG A 139 5.10 -13.81 -14.03
N ASP A 140 6.34 -13.32 -14.00
CA ASP A 140 6.75 -12.22 -13.12
C ASP A 140 6.16 -10.89 -13.56
N LYS A 141 6.16 -10.62 -14.88
CA LYS A 141 5.48 -9.45 -15.46
C LYS A 141 4.00 -9.44 -15.11
N ALA A 142 3.31 -10.56 -15.29
CA ALA A 142 1.87 -10.67 -14.99
C ALA A 142 1.60 -10.46 -13.49
N ALA A 143 2.41 -11.05 -12.61
CA ALA A 143 2.28 -10.85 -11.17
C ALA A 143 2.48 -9.38 -10.75
N PHE A 144 3.45 -8.69 -11.34
CA PHE A 144 3.69 -7.28 -11.06
C PHE A 144 2.59 -6.36 -11.62
N LEU A 145 2.14 -6.61 -12.85
CA LEU A 145 1.08 -5.82 -13.49
C LEU A 145 -0.28 -6.00 -12.81
N GLU A 146 -0.57 -7.17 -12.23
CA GLU A 146 -1.76 -7.37 -11.38
C GLU A 146 -1.73 -6.42 -10.16
N GLU A 147 -0.60 -6.29 -9.47
CA GLU A 147 -0.48 -5.40 -8.31
C GLU A 147 -0.49 -3.92 -8.74
N LEU A 148 0.21 -3.57 -9.81
CA LEU A 148 0.35 -2.18 -10.29
C LEU A 148 -0.95 -1.61 -10.88
N ILE A 149 -1.69 -2.44 -11.63
CA ILE A 149 -2.88 -2.01 -12.36
C ILE A 149 -4.13 -2.39 -11.57
N VAL A 150 -4.39 -3.70 -11.46
CA VAL A 150 -5.68 -4.19 -10.94
C VAL A 150 -5.84 -3.84 -9.47
N ARG A 151 -4.84 -4.15 -8.63
CA ARG A 151 -4.94 -3.92 -7.18
C ARG A 151 -4.93 -2.44 -6.84
N ARG A 152 -4.04 -1.67 -7.48
CA ARG A 152 -3.94 -0.23 -7.24
C ARG A 152 -5.20 0.53 -7.67
N GLU A 153 -5.71 0.30 -8.88
CA GLU A 153 -6.90 1.00 -9.38
C GLU A 153 -8.19 0.51 -8.69
N LEU A 154 -8.18 -0.70 -8.11
CA LEU A 154 -9.25 -1.16 -7.23
C LEU A 154 -9.28 -0.36 -5.91
N SER A 155 -8.13 0.09 -5.39
CA SER A 155 -8.08 0.94 -4.21
C SER A 155 -8.70 2.32 -4.49
N ASP A 156 -8.39 2.91 -5.65
CA ASP A 156 -9.04 4.14 -6.11
C ASP A 156 -10.55 3.94 -6.30
N ASN A 157 -10.97 2.82 -6.91
CA ASN A 157 -12.39 2.47 -7.04
C ASN A 157 -13.09 2.40 -5.68
N PHE A 158 -12.46 1.80 -4.67
CA PHE A 158 -13.01 1.71 -3.32
C PHE A 158 -13.19 3.10 -2.70
N CYS A 159 -12.15 3.93 -2.69
CA CYS A 159 -12.22 5.26 -2.06
C CYS A 159 -13.11 6.23 -2.86
N PHE A 160 -13.24 6.05 -4.18
CA PHE A 160 -14.10 6.88 -5.02
C PHE A 160 -15.60 6.60 -4.83
N TYR A 161 -15.98 5.34 -4.57
CA TYR A 161 -17.39 4.94 -4.46
C TYR A 161 -17.88 4.70 -3.03
N ASN A 162 -17.00 4.79 -2.04
CA ASN A 162 -17.34 4.53 -0.64
C ASN A 162 -16.92 5.71 0.23
N ASP A 163 -17.89 6.54 0.63
CA ASP A 163 -17.64 7.69 1.51
C ASP A 163 -17.13 7.31 2.91
N HIS A 164 -17.22 6.03 3.27
CA HIS A 164 -16.78 5.46 4.54
C HIS A 164 -15.52 4.60 4.38
N TYR A 165 -14.67 4.89 3.38
CA TYR A 165 -13.50 4.07 3.05
C TYR A 165 -12.49 3.91 4.20
N ASP A 166 -12.49 4.82 5.17
CA ASP A 166 -11.55 4.87 6.30
C ASP A 166 -12.17 4.47 7.65
N ASP A 167 -13.42 3.98 7.66
CA ASP A 167 -14.10 3.54 8.88
C ASP A 167 -14.77 2.15 8.75
N PHE A 168 -15.42 1.70 9.83
CA PHE A 168 -16.05 0.38 9.91
C PHE A 168 -17.24 0.23 8.97
N ASP A 169 -17.98 1.30 8.70
CA ASP A 169 -19.18 1.27 7.88
C ASP A 169 -18.86 1.00 6.40
N GLY A 170 -17.64 1.32 5.97
CA GLY A 170 -17.11 0.98 4.65
C GLY A 170 -16.84 -0.52 4.42
N PHE A 171 -16.87 -1.34 5.48
CA PHE A 171 -16.67 -2.79 5.35
C PHE A 171 -17.88 -3.49 4.70
N PRO A 172 -17.68 -4.60 3.97
CA PRO A 172 -18.78 -5.37 3.41
C PRO A 172 -19.69 -5.93 4.52
N ASN A 173 -20.99 -6.04 4.24
CA ASN A 173 -22.00 -6.45 5.23
C ASN A 173 -21.67 -7.79 5.92
N TRP A 174 -21.09 -8.75 5.20
CA TRP A 174 -20.68 -10.03 5.79
C TRP A 174 -19.59 -9.86 6.86
N ALA A 175 -18.67 -8.93 6.65
CA ALA A 175 -17.59 -8.65 7.59
C ALA A 175 -18.11 -7.85 8.78
N LYS A 176 -18.98 -6.86 8.56
CA LYS A 176 -19.64 -6.13 9.66
C LYS A 176 -20.43 -7.08 10.56
N ALA A 177 -21.20 -8.01 9.97
CA ALA A 177 -21.98 -8.99 10.72
C ALA A 177 -21.10 -9.91 11.57
N THR A 178 -20.04 -10.48 11.00
CA THR A 178 -19.15 -11.40 11.75
C THR A 178 -18.35 -10.65 12.81
N LEU A 179 -17.81 -9.46 12.51
CA LEU A 179 -17.09 -8.65 13.51
C LEU A 179 -18.02 -8.22 14.66
N ASN A 180 -19.28 -7.88 14.37
CA ASN A 180 -20.28 -7.56 15.39
C ASN A 180 -20.58 -8.76 16.31
N ALA A 181 -20.69 -9.97 15.76
CA ALA A 181 -20.92 -11.19 16.54
C ALA A 181 -19.78 -11.47 17.53
N HIS A 182 -18.54 -11.11 17.17
CA HIS A 182 -17.34 -11.37 17.95
C HIS A 182 -16.88 -10.18 18.81
N ARG A 183 -17.68 -9.09 18.92
CA ARG A 183 -17.30 -7.91 19.73
C ARG A 183 -17.09 -8.21 21.21
N LYS A 184 -17.72 -9.24 21.75
CA LYS A 184 -17.64 -9.61 23.18
C LYS A 184 -16.58 -10.65 23.49
N ASP A 185 -15.88 -11.14 22.47
CA ASP A 185 -14.83 -12.14 22.67
C ASP A 185 -13.71 -11.57 23.54
N LYS A 186 -13.15 -12.40 24.42
CA LYS A 186 -12.01 -11.97 25.23
C LYS A 186 -10.78 -11.81 24.33
N ARG A 187 -10.14 -10.64 24.38
CA ARG A 187 -8.85 -10.38 23.73
C ARG A 187 -7.75 -10.77 24.71
N GLU A 188 -6.79 -11.57 24.26
CA GLU A 188 -5.65 -11.98 25.08
C GLU A 188 -4.76 -10.77 25.45
N TYR A 189 -4.59 -9.84 24.50
CA TYR A 189 -3.84 -8.60 24.67
C TYR A 189 -4.67 -7.41 24.21
N ILE A 190 -4.50 -6.26 24.87
CA ILE A 190 -5.06 -4.98 24.43
C ILE A 190 -3.94 -3.95 24.55
N TYR A 191 -3.52 -3.38 23.42
CA TYR A 191 -2.49 -2.35 23.38
C TYR A 191 -3.08 -0.98 23.09
N SER A 192 -2.54 0.04 23.76
CA SER A 192 -2.79 1.43 23.38
C SER A 192 -2.12 1.77 22.05
N ARG A 193 -2.63 2.81 21.36
CA ARG A 193 -1.98 3.39 20.17
C ARG A 193 -0.49 3.65 20.39
N GLN A 194 -0.12 4.18 21.56
CA GLN A 194 1.28 4.51 21.88
C GLN A 194 2.15 3.26 22.04
N GLN A 195 1.61 2.14 22.56
CA GLN A 195 2.35 0.88 22.64
C GLN A 195 2.59 0.27 21.26
N PHE A 196 1.58 0.33 20.38
CA PHE A 196 1.75 -0.04 18.96
C PHE A 196 2.79 0.86 18.29
N GLU A 197 2.63 2.19 18.38
CA GLU A 197 3.53 3.18 17.79
C GLU A 197 4.99 2.95 18.19
N LYS A 198 5.25 2.61 19.46
CA LYS A 198 6.60 2.36 19.99
C LYS A 198 7.12 0.93 19.79
N ALA A 199 6.42 0.07 19.04
CA ALA A 199 6.76 -1.33 18.85
C ALA A 199 6.98 -2.09 20.18
N ARG A 200 5.98 -1.99 21.08
CA ARG A 200 5.99 -2.58 22.44
C ARG A 200 4.86 -3.59 22.64
N THR A 201 4.73 -4.53 21.71
CA THR A 201 3.85 -5.71 21.88
C THR A 201 4.66 -6.92 22.35
N HIS A 202 3.97 -8.01 22.70
CA HIS A 202 4.60 -9.29 23.02
C HIS A 202 5.18 -9.98 21.78
N ASP A 203 4.76 -9.59 20.57
CA ASP A 203 5.11 -10.27 19.33
C ASP A 203 6.34 -9.62 18.67
N PRO A 204 7.50 -10.31 18.61
CA PRO A 204 8.71 -9.73 18.07
C PRO A 204 8.66 -9.49 16.56
N LEU A 205 7.86 -10.27 15.81
CA LEU A 205 7.67 -10.09 14.37
C LEU A 205 6.81 -8.85 14.09
N TRP A 206 5.74 -8.65 14.86
CA TRP A 206 4.93 -7.43 14.76
C TRP A 206 5.77 -6.19 15.10
N ASN A 207 6.57 -6.26 16.16
CA ASN A 207 7.46 -5.18 16.56
C ASN A 207 8.52 -4.88 15.49
N ALA A 208 9.04 -5.90 14.79
CA ALA A 208 9.93 -5.70 13.65
C ALA A 208 9.22 -4.97 12.50
N ALA A 209 8.02 -5.39 12.12
CA ALA A 209 7.23 -4.71 11.08
C ALA A 209 7.00 -3.21 11.40
N GLN A 210 6.60 -2.91 12.64
CA GLN A 210 6.44 -1.53 13.09
C GLN A 210 7.75 -0.73 13.02
N ARG A 211 8.88 -1.31 13.42
CA ARG A 211 10.19 -0.64 13.37
C ARG A 211 10.69 -0.42 11.94
N GLU A 212 10.42 -1.36 11.03
CA GLU A 212 10.72 -1.17 9.61
C GLU A 212 9.98 0.05 9.07
N MET A 213 8.68 0.16 9.35
CA MET A 213 7.88 1.31 8.97
C MET A 213 8.46 2.63 9.52
N MET A 214 8.77 2.69 10.82
CA MET A 214 9.28 3.91 11.44
C MET A 214 10.67 4.34 10.94
N LYS A 215 11.58 3.38 10.70
CA LYS A 215 12.96 3.68 10.27
C LYS A 215 13.08 3.90 8.78
N ARG A 216 12.40 3.07 7.99
CA ARG A 216 12.52 3.05 6.52
C ARG A 216 11.44 3.89 5.85
N GLY A 217 10.35 4.22 6.54
CA GLY A 217 9.18 4.83 5.92
C GLY A 217 8.53 3.97 4.83
N LYS A 218 8.82 2.66 4.86
CA LYS A 218 8.29 1.66 3.92
C LYS A 218 8.30 0.27 4.57
N MET A 219 7.17 -0.16 5.14
CA MET A 219 7.03 -1.56 5.59
C MET A 219 6.89 -2.53 4.40
N HIS A 220 7.46 -3.73 4.51
CA HIS A 220 7.28 -4.75 3.49
C HIS A 220 5.80 -5.11 3.30
N GLY A 221 5.35 -5.25 2.04
CA GLY A 221 3.92 -5.41 1.72
C GLY A 221 3.25 -6.63 2.37
N TYR A 222 3.95 -7.77 2.46
CA TYR A 222 3.46 -8.94 3.20
C TYR A 222 3.26 -8.63 4.69
N MET A 223 4.19 -7.86 5.27
CA MET A 223 4.15 -7.50 6.67
C MET A 223 3.06 -6.48 6.99
N ARG A 224 2.68 -5.60 6.06
CA ARG A 224 1.52 -4.70 6.24
C ARG A 224 0.22 -5.46 6.53
N MET A 225 -0.04 -6.55 5.82
CA MET A 225 -1.21 -7.41 6.08
C MET A 225 -1.16 -8.05 7.47
N TYR A 226 0.00 -8.61 7.83
CA TYR A 226 0.21 -9.22 9.15
C TYR A 226 0.02 -8.18 10.26
N TRP A 227 0.66 -7.03 10.11
CA TRP A 227 0.66 -5.92 11.04
C TRP A 227 -0.76 -5.39 11.31
N ALA A 228 -1.54 -5.12 10.27
CA ALA A 228 -2.90 -4.58 10.42
C ALA A 228 -3.86 -5.61 11.05
N LYS A 229 -3.72 -6.90 10.69
CA LYS A 229 -4.52 -7.99 11.29
C LYS A 229 -4.26 -8.15 12.78
N LYS A 230 -3.02 -7.98 13.22
CA LYS A 230 -2.69 -8.00 14.65
C LYS A 230 -3.19 -6.80 15.42
N ILE A 231 -3.32 -5.63 14.78
CA ILE A 231 -3.99 -4.48 15.41
C ILE A 231 -5.47 -4.81 15.69
N LEU A 232 -6.19 -5.45 14.77
CA LEU A 232 -7.55 -5.95 15.02
C LEU A 232 -7.59 -6.93 16.20
N GLU A 233 -6.63 -7.85 16.26
CA GLU A 233 -6.56 -8.87 17.30
C GLU A 233 -6.33 -8.28 18.71
N TRP A 234 -5.57 -7.18 18.80
CA TRP A 234 -5.08 -6.62 20.07
C TRP A 234 -5.62 -5.23 20.38
N THR A 235 -6.82 -4.91 19.89
CA THR A 235 -7.60 -3.70 20.24
C THR A 235 -9.00 -4.08 20.70
N ARG A 236 -9.74 -3.14 21.31
CA ARG A 236 -11.05 -3.44 21.91
C ARG A 236 -12.15 -3.61 20.86
N SER A 237 -11.96 -3.05 19.67
CA SER A 237 -12.99 -2.99 18.63
C SER A 237 -12.38 -2.82 17.24
N PRO A 238 -13.06 -3.26 16.17
CA PRO A 238 -12.60 -3.03 14.80
C PRO A 238 -12.50 -1.54 14.44
N GLU A 239 -13.30 -0.66 15.04
CA GLU A 239 -13.21 0.80 14.87
C GLU A 239 -11.92 1.36 15.47
N GLU A 240 -11.57 0.94 16.69
CA GLU A 240 -10.30 1.31 17.31
C GLU A 240 -9.11 0.77 16.50
N ALA A 241 -9.23 -0.46 15.99
CA ALA A 241 -8.22 -1.06 15.13
C ALA A 241 -7.98 -0.25 13.85
N MET A 242 -9.06 0.11 13.15
CA MET A 242 -9.02 0.90 11.92
C MET A 242 -8.36 2.26 12.17
N LYS A 243 -8.80 2.98 13.21
CA LYS A 243 -8.25 4.30 13.58
C LYS A 243 -6.75 4.24 13.89
N ILE A 244 -6.31 3.23 14.65
CA ILE A 244 -4.90 3.06 14.98
C ILE A 244 -4.08 2.71 13.74
N ALA A 245 -4.56 1.78 12.91
CA ALA A 245 -3.85 1.36 11.71
C ALA A 245 -3.72 2.51 10.70
N VAL A 246 -4.79 3.28 10.45
CA VAL A 246 -4.76 4.45 9.57
C VAL A 246 -3.80 5.49 10.11
N TYR A 247 -3.89 5.84 11.39
CA TYR A 247 -2.99 6.82 12.01
C TYR A 247 -1.52 6.42 11.83
N LEU A 248 -1.16 5.17 12.13
CA LEU A 248 0.24 4.73 12.05
C LEU A 248 0.75 4.66 10.61
N ASN A 249 -0.06 4.14 9.69
CA ASN A 249 0.27 4.11 8.26
C ASN A 249 0.51 5.53 7.73
N ASP A 250 -0.42 6.45 8.00
CA ASP A 250 -0.38 7.81 7.48
C ASP A 250 0.67 8.69 8.16
N THR A 251 1.16 8.29 9.34
CA THR A 251 2.25 8.97 10.03
C THR A 251 3.61 8.59 9.45
N TYR A 252 3.85 7.30 9.22
CA TYR A 252 5.21 6.79 8.96
C TYR A 252 5.46 6.33 7.53
N GLU A 253 4.45 5.87 6.79
CA GLU A 253 4.65 5.38 5.43
C GLU A 253 4.83 6.57 4.46
N LEU A 254 5.90 6.52 3.65
CA LEU A 254 6.11 7.48 2.56
C LEU A 254 5.05 7.37 1.47
N ASP A 255 4.37 6.22 1.40
CA ASP A 255 3.25 5.92 0.52
C ASP A 255 1.91 5.80 1.27
N GLY A 256 1.82 6.35 2.49
CA GLY A 256 0.58 6.49 3.26
C GLY A 256 -0.25 7.71 2.86
N ARG A 257 -1.42 7.92 3.49
CA ARG A 257 -2.44 8.93 3.09
C ARG A 257 -2.89 8.74 1.64
N ASP A 258 -3.11 7.48 1.29
CA ASP A 258 -3.26 7.01 -0.08
C ASP A 258 -4.42 6.01 -0.15
N PRO A 259 -5.20 5.98 -1.25
CA PRO A 259 -6.25 4.97 -1.45
C PRO A 259 -5.78 3.54 -1.18
N ASN A 260 -4.53 3.21 -1.55
CA ASN A 260 -3.94 1.89 -1.29
C ASN A 260 -3.75 1.61 0.20
N GLY A 261 -3.44 2.63 0.99
CA GLY A 261 -3.37 2.53 2.45
C GLY A 261 -4.73 2.19 3.04
N TYR A 262 -5.76 2.98 2.73
CA TYR A 262 -7.12 2.77 3.24
C TYR A 262 -7.68 1.41 2.81
N ALA A 263 -7.63 1.09 1.51
CA ALA A 263 -8.11 -0.19 0.99
C ALA A 263 -7.32 -1.39 1.55
N GLY A 264 -6.00 -1.26 1.74
CA GLY A 264 -5.16 -2.30 2.31
C GLY A 264 -5.46 -2.58 3.79
N ILE A 265 -5.69 -1.53 4.58
CA ILE A 265 -6.09 -1.63 5.99
C ILE A 265 -7.51 -2.21 6.08
N ALA A 266 -8.46 -1.68 5.30
CA ALA A 266 -9.83 -2.17 5.27
C ALA A 266 -9.93 -3.63 4.78
N GLY A 267 -9.06 -4.05 3.87
CA GLY A 267 -8.94 -5.47 3.48
C GLY A 267 -8.37 -6.35 4.60
N SER A 268 -7.45 -5.81 5.38
CA SER A 268 -6.81 -6.52 6.49
C SER A 268 -7.73 -6.68 7.71
N ILE A 269 -8.45 -5.62 8.08
CA ILE A 269 -9.30 -5.54 9.28
C ILE A 269 -10.75 -5.91 8.96
N GLY A 270 -11.28 -5.40 7.85
CA GLY A 270 -12.69 -5.50 7.48
C GLY A 270 -13.00 -6.43 6.31
N GLY A 271 -12.01 -7.13 5.76
CA GLY A 271 -12.24 -8.08 4.65
C GLY A 271 -12.68 -7.43 3.33
N VAL A 272 -12.49 -6.12 3.16
CA VAL A 272 -12.69 -5.44 1.86
C VAL A 272 -11.83 -6.13 0.79
N HIS A 273 -12.44 -6.45 -0.35
CA HIS A 273 -11.81 -7.16 -1.47
C HIS A 273 -11.28 -8.58 -1.15
N ASP A 274 -11.69 -9.17 -0.02
CA ASP A 274 -11.43 -10.58 0.34
C ASP A 274 -12.75 -11.35 0.48
N ARG A 275 -12.64 -12.66 0.61
CA ARG A 275 -13.76 -13.56 0.92
C ARG A 275 -13.84 -13.84 2.41
N ALA A 276 -14.96 -14.40 2.85
CA ALA A 276 -15.07 -15.00 4.18
C ALA A 276 -14.18 -16.25 4.31
N TRP A 277 -13.56 -16.38 5.49
CA TRP A 277 -12.73 -17.51 5.91
C TRP A 277 -13.40 -18.29 7.04
N GLY A 278 -12.76 -19.35 7.52
CA GLY A 278 -13.23 -20.10 8.68
C GLY A 278 -13.34 -19.20 9.91
N GLU A 279 -14.44 -19.35 10.64
CA GLU A 279 -14.80 -18.50 11.79
C GLU A 279 -13.88 -18.75 12.99
N ARG A 280 -13.46 -17.68 13.64
CA ARG A 280 -12.57 -17.70 14.82
C ARG A 280 -12.93 -16.60 15.81
N PRO A 281 -12.57 -16.78 17.10
CA PRO A 281 -12.69 -15.70 18.06
C PRO A 281 -12.01 -14.42 17.58
N ILE A 282 -12.60 -13.28 17.91
CA ILE A 282 -12.17 -11.91 17.58
C ILE A 282 -12.34 -11.57 16.08
N PHE A 283 -11.77 -12.38 15.19
CA PHE A 283 -11.78 -12.13 13.74
C PHE A 283 -13.12 -12.46 13.08
N GLY A 284 -13.91 -13.34 13.68
CA GLY A 284 -15.01 -13.98 12.98
C GLY A 284 -14.51 -14.64 11.71
N LYS A 285 -15.10 -14.26 10.57
CA LYS A 285 -14.75 -14.78 9.24
C LYS A 285 -13.73 -13.92 8.48
N VAL A 286 -13.15 -12.88 9.09
CA VAL A 286 -12.04 -12.13 8.50
C VAL A 286 -10.79 -13.02 8.46
N ARG A 287 -10.01 -12.96 7.37
CA ARG A 287 -8.77 -13.74 7.24
C ARG A 287 -7.82 -13.40 8.39
N PHE A 288 -7.40 -14.39 9.17
CA PHE A 288 -6.38 -14.22 10.20
C PHE A 288 -4.97 -14.58 9.69
N MET A 289 -3.93 -14.09 10.35
CA MET A 289 -2.53 -14.47 10.11
C MET A 289 -1.84 -14.69 11.46
N THR A 290 -1.01 -15.73 11.57
CA THR A 290 -0.34 -16.09 12.82
C THR A 290 1.18 -16.03 12.68
N TYR A 291 1.87 -15.87 13.81
CA TYR A 291 3.34 -15.93 13.87
C TYR A 291 3.86 -17.24 13.27
N ASN A 292 3.31 -18.38 13.70
CA ASN A 292 3.70 -19.68 13.17
C ASN A 292 3.38 -19.85 11.68
N GLY A 293 2.29 -19.25 11.19
CA GLY A 293 1.97 -19.22 9.76
C GLY A 293 2.89 -18.32 8.93
N ALA A 294 3.57 -17.35 9.54
CA ALA A 294 4.65 -16.59 8.91
C ALA A 294 5.95 -17.41 8.85
N ARG A 295 6.29 -18.15 9.93
CA ARG A 295 7.47 -19.03 9.98
C ARG A 295 7.49 -20.12 8.91
N THR A 296 6.32 -20.56 8.44
CA THR A 296 6.24 -21.56 7.36
C THR A 296 6.47 -20.96 5.96
N LYS A 297 6.56 -19.63 5.85
CA LYS A 297 6.64 -18.92 4.56
C LYS A 297 7.96 -18.19 4.32
N PHE A 298 8.62 -17.72 5.37
CA PHE A 298 9.91 -17.03 5.28
C PHE A 298 10.69 -17.13 6.60
N ASP A 299 11.97 -16.76 6.56
CA ASP A 299 12.82 -16.68 7.75
C ASP A 299 12.44 -15.48 8.63
N VAL A 300 11.53 -15.74 9.58
CA VAL A 300 11.04 -14.73 10.54
C VAL A 300 12.16 -14.14 11.37
N GLU A 301 13.12 -14.95 11.83
CA GLU A 301 14.22 -14.48 12.67
C GLU A 301 15.19 -13.63 11.85
N GLY A 302 15.47 -14.03 10.60
CA GLY A 302 16.24 -13.23 9.65
C GLY A 302 15.60 -11.86 9.38
N TYR A 303 14.28 -11.79 9.21
CA TYR A 303 13.59 -10.51 9.06
C TYR A 303 13.71 -9.63 10.31
N ILE A 304 13.47 -10.19 11.51
CA ILE A 304 13.60 -9.47 12.78
C ILE A 304 15.01 -8.91 12.94
N GLU A 305 16.03 -9.70 12.61
CA GLU A 305 17.43 -9.29 12.70
C GLU A 305 17.80 -8.23 11.66
N ASN A 306 17.32 -8.35 10.42
CA ASN A 306 17.52 -7.34 9.38
C ASN A 306 16.97 -5.96 9.79
N VAL A 307 15.78 -5.92 10.39
CA VAL A 307 15.17 -4.66 10.86
C VAL A 307 15.92 -4.05 12.05
N LYS A 308 16.50 -4.86 12.92
CA LYS A 308 17.34 -4.35 14.02
C LYS A 308 18.55 -3.57 13.49
N ARG A 309 19.09 -3.97 12.34
CA ARG A 309 20.28 -3.39 11.69
C ARG A 309 20.00 -2.13 10.83
N LEU A 310 18.74 -1.84 10.52
CA LEU A 310 18.34 -0.58 9.86
C LEU A 310 18.65 0.63 10.73
#